data_AF-A0AAY4BHU3-F1
#
_entry.id   AF-A0AAY4BHU3-F1
#
_cell.length_a   1.000
_cell.length_b   1.000
_cell.length_c   1.000
_cell.angle_alpha   90.00
_cell.angle_beta   90.00
_cell.angle_gamma   90.00
#
_symmetry.space_group_name_H-M   'P 1'
#
loop_
_entity.id
_entity.type
_entity.pdbx_description
1 polymer ?
#
loop_
_entity_poly.entity_id
_entity_poly.type
_entity_poly.pdbx_seq_one_letter_code
_entity_poly.pdbx_strand_id
1 'polypeptide(L)' 'MINSQVRRRGAWDFQGYYDYVCAAQGSTPVPAVQVRVGRGELDLNADRVQQSDWPAILDALSINTQLQGVAIRKFQPL' A
#
# COMPACT_ATOMS: atom_id res chain seq x y z
N MET A 1 -13.38 8.19 -13.78
CA MET A 1 -13.79 8.71 -12.45
C MET A 1 -13.79 7.55 -11.47
N ILE A 2 -12.92 7.57 -10.46
CA ILE A 2 -12.95 6.55 -9.39
C ILE A 2 -14.23 6.80 -8.58
N ASN A 3 -15.00 5.74 -8.32
CA ASN A 3 -16.23 5.82 -7.53
C ASN A 3 -15.92 6.42 -6.15
N SER A 4 -16.66 7.47 -5.75
CA SER A 4 -16.47 8.19 -4.49
C SER A 4 -16.59 7.29 -3.26
N GLN A 5 -17.38 6.21 -3.35
CA GLN A 5 -17.49 5.21 -2.29
C GLN A 5 -16.22 4.37 -2.15
N VAL A 6 -15.57 4.02 -3.27
CA VAL A 6 -14.32 3.24 -3.27
C VAL A 6 -13.20 4.08 -2.67
N ARG A 7 -13.09 5.36 -3.05
CA ARG A 7 -12.13 6.28 -2.42
C ARG A 7 -12.38 6.47 -0.93
N ARG A 8 -13.65 6.63 -0.51
CA ARG A 8 -13.98 6.75 0.92
C ARG A 8 -13.59 5.51 1.72
N ARG A 9 -13.84 4.30 1.18
CA ARG A 9 -13.42 3.06 1.84
C ARG A 9 -11.89 2.94 1.88
N GLY A 10 -11.21 3.27 0.79
CA GLY A 10 -9.75 3.21 0.72
C GLY A 10 -9.02 4.21 1.62
N ALA A 11 -9.68 5.31 1.99
CA ALA A 11 -9.14 6.21 3.00
C ALA A 11 -8.99 5.54 4.37
N TRP A 12 -9.83 4.53 4.67
CA TRP A 12 -9.83 3.78 5.93
C TRP A 12 -9.09 2.45 5.84
N ASP A 13 -9.25 1.74 4.73
CA ASP A 13 -8.65 0.42 4.48
C ASP A 13 -7.58 0.53 3.39
N PHE A 14 -6.33 0.61 3.81
CA PHE A 14 -5.20 0.65 2.90
C PHE A 14 -5.13 -0.62 2.04
N GLN A 15 -5.25 -1.80 2.66
CA GLN A 15 -5.02 -3.07 1.98
C GLN A 15 -6.08 -3.30 0.90
N GLY A 16 -7.36 -3.14 1.23
CA GLY A 16 -8.44 -3.33 0.26
C GLY A 16 -8.37 -2.35 -0.91
N TYR A 17 -7.91 -1.11 -0.68
CA TYR A 17 -7.74 -0.15 -1.77
C TYR A 17 -6.47 -0.36 -2.57
N TYR A 18 -5.37 -0.78 -1.94
CA TYR A 18 -4.16 -1.18 -2.64
C TYR A 18 -4.43 -2.36 -3.59
N ASP A 19 -5.17 -3.38 -3.12
CA ASP A 19 -5.60 -4.52 -3.95
C ASP A 19 -6.44 -4.05 -5.15
N TYR A 20 -7.38 -3.14 -4.93
CA TYR A 20 -8.19 -2.53 -6.00
C TYR A 20 -7.33 -1.76 -7.01
N VAL A 21 -6.39 -0.94 -6.54
CA VAL A 21 -5.52 -0.13 -7.40
C VAL A 21 -4.59 -1.03 -8.21
N CYS A 22 -4.00 -2.06 -7.61
CA CYS A 22 -3.20 -3.05 -8.31
C CYS A 22 -3.99 -3.67 -9.48
N ALA A 23 -5.19 -4.18 -9.20
CA ALA A 23 -6.04 -4.75 -10.24
C ALA A 23 -6.38 -3.73 -11.35
N ALA A 24 -6.69 -2.47 -10.99
CA ALA A 24 -7.01 -1.42 -11.95
C ALA A 24 -5.81 -1.00 -12.81
N GLN A 25 -4.59 -1.13 -12.31
CA GLN A 25 -3.34 -0.82 -13.03
C GLN A 25 -2.74 -2.05 -13.75
N GLY A 26 -3.39 -3.22 -13.67
CA GLY A 26 -2.89 -4.46 -14.27
C GLY A 26 -1.69 -5.08 -13.53
N SER A 27 -1.55 -4.81 -12.24
CA SER A 27 -0.53 -5.38 -11.35
C SER A 27 -1.16 -6.22 -10.24
N THR A 28 -0.33 -6.89 -9.45
CA THR A 28 -0.76 -7.68 -8.28
C THR A 28 -0.11 -7.14 -7.01
N PRO A 29 -0.81 -7.13 -5.87
CA PRO A 29 -0.22 -6.77 -4.58
C PRO A 29 1.02 -7.61 -4.28
N VAL A 30 2.10 -6.97 -3.84
CA VAL A 30 3.35 -7.68 -3.53
C VAL A 30 3.47 -7.92 -2.02
N PRO A 31 3.94 -9.10 -1.57
CA PRO A 31 4.14 -9.40 -0.14
C PRO A 31 5.14 -8.46 0.57
N ALA A 32 5.90 -7.69 -0.20
CA ALA A 32 6.83 -6.67 0.29
C ALA A 32 6.13 -5.42 0.85
N VAL A 33 4.82 -5.28 0.64
CA VAL A 33 3.98 -4.17 1.10
C VAL A 33 3.02 -4.71 2.16
N GLN A 34 3.22 -4.35 3.43
CA GLN A 34 2.43 -4.90 4.54
C GLN A 34 1.96 -3.83 5.51
N VAL A 35 0.68 -3.88 5.89
CA VAL A 35 0.16 -3.04 6.98
C VAL A 35 0.52 -3.67 8.32
N ARG A 36 1.34 -2.98 9.12
CA ARG A 36 1.62 -3.35 10.51
C ARG A 36 0.61 -2.69 11.44
N VAL A 37 -0.53 -3.35 11.64
CA VAL A 37 -1.66 -2.85 12.45
C VAL A 37 -1.21 -2.38 13.84
N GLY A 38 -0.35 -3.13 14.52
CA GLY A 38 0.14 -2.76 15.86
C GLY A 38 1.03 -1.52 15.92
N ARG A 39 1.52 -1.00 14.78
CA ARG A 39 2.33 0.21 14.69
C ARG A 39 1.66 1.33 13.90
N GLY A 40 0.49 1.07 13.30
CA GLY A 40 -0.13 2.01 12.36
C GLY A 40 0.74 2.33 11.14
N GLU A 41 1.67 1.45 10.78
CA GLU A 41 2.66 1.71 9.72
C GLU A 41 2.39 0.86 8.48
N LEU A 42 2.66 1.42 7.31
CA LEU A 42 2.95 0.62 6.12
C LEU A 42 4.42 0.24 6.13
N ASP A 43 4.70 -1.05 6.11
CA ASP A 43 6.04 -1.60 6.05
C ASP A 43 6.38 -2.04 4.62
N LEU A 44 7.44 -1.44 4.06
CA LEU A 44 7.94 -1.70 2.73
C LEU A 44 9.30 -2.37 2.81
N ASN A 45 9.42 -3.59 2.28
CA ASN A 45 10.71 -4.25 2.11
C ASN A 45 11.42 -3.70 0.88
N ALA A 46 12.41 -2.85 1.11
CA ALA A 46 13.16 -2.12 0.09
C ALA A 46 13.86 -3.04 -0.94
N ASP A 47 14.21 -4.27 -0.56
CA ASP A 47 14.91 -5.21 -1.45
C ASP A 47 13.95 -5.98 -2.37
N ARG A 48 12.64 -5.91 -2.10
CA ARG A 48 11.61 -6.68 -2.81
C ARG A 48 10.57 -5.81 -3.53
N VAL A 49 10.50 -4.51 -3.22
CA VAL A 49 9.68 -3.55 -3.97
C VAL A 49 10.43 -3.14 -5.23
N GLN A 50 9.82 -3.38 -6.39
CA GLN A 50 10.36 -3.02 -7.69
C GLN A 50 9.86 -1.64 -8.15
N GLN A 51 10.50 -1.07 -9.16
CA GLN A 51 10.11 0.23 -9.71
C GLN A 51 8.64 0.24 -10.19
N SER A 52 8.16 -0.89 -10.73
CA SER A 52 6.80 -1.08 -11.22
C SER A 52 5.73 -1.12 -10.13
N ASP A 53 6.10 -1.33 -8.86
CA ASP A 53 5.15 -1.46 -7.75
C ASP A 53 4.73 -0.10 -7.19
N TRP A 54 5.59 0.91 -7.34
CA TRP A 54 5.40 2.24 -6.76
C TRP A 54 4.13 2.97 -7.22
N PRO A 55 3.68 2.92 -8.49
CA PRO A 55 2.45 3.58 -8.90
C PRO A 55 1.25 3.16 -8.05
N ALA A 56 1.07 1.86 -7.79
CA ALA A 56 -0.05 1.37 -6.99
C ALA A 56 0.11 1.72 -5.50
N ILE A 57 1.34 1.65 -4.98
CA ILE A 57 1.66 2.01 -3.58
C ILE A 57 1.36 3.49 -3.33
N LEU A 58 1.85 4.37 -4.20
CA LEU A 58 1.68 5.82 -4.07
C LEU A 58 0.22 6.24 -4.25
N ASP A 59 -0.51 5.62 -5.18
CA ASP A 59 -1.95 5.87 -5.35
C ASP A 59 -2.75 5.50 -4.10
N ALA A 60 -2.46 4.34 -3.49
CA ALA A 60 -3.12 3.90 -2.28
C ALA A 60 -2.76 4.79 -1.07
N LEU A 61 -1.49 5.18 -0.93
CA LEU A 61 -1.03 6.10 0.11
C LEU A 61 -1.66 7.48 -0.02
N SER A 62 -1.85 7.99 -1.23
CA SER A 62 -2.33 9.35 -1.49
C SER A 62 -3.71 9.66 -0.90
N ILE A 63 -4.50 8.63 -0.60
CA ILE A 63 -5.84 8.77 -0.03
C ILE A 63 -5.98 8.23 1.39
N ASN A 64 -5.00 7.46 1.88
CA ASN A 64 -5.12 6.82 3.18
C ASN A 64 -4.94 7.82 4.31
N THR A 65 -5.81 7.77 5.32
CA THR A 65 -5.79 8.68 6.46
C THR A 65 -5.59 7.96 7.80
N GLN A 66 -5.36 6.65 7.80
CA GLN A 66 -5.26 5.82 9.01
C GLN A 66 -3.82 5.42 9.33
N LEU A 67 -2.98 5.29 8.30
CA LEU A 67 -1.56 5.05 8.48
C LEU A 67 -0.91 6.27 9.15
N GLN A 68 -0.18 6.02 10.23
CA GLN A 68 0.60 7.00 10.98
C GLN A 68 1.98 7.24 10.38
N GLY A 69 2.47 6.28 9.58
CA GLY A 69 3.76 6.37 8.93
C GLY A 69 3.98 5.33 7.85
N VAL A 70 5.02 5.55 7.05
CA VAL A 70 5.54 4.60 6.07
C VAL A 70 6.99 4.32 6.45
N ALA A 71 7.31 3.04 6.62
CA ALA A 71 8.64 2.59 6.96
C ALA A 71 9.21 1.78 5.80
N ILE A 72 10.36 2.22 5.31
CA ILE A 72 11.10 1.54 4.24
C ILE A 72 12.31 0.88 4.89
N ARG A 73 12.34 -0.45 4.89
CA ARG A 73 13.36 -1.24 5.61
C ARG A 73 13.99 -2.24 4.64
N LYS A 74 15.30 -2.43 4.76
CA LYS A 74 15.97 -3.56 4.09
C LYS A 74 15.59 -4.86 4.77
N PHE A 75 15.63 -5.95 4.02
CA PHE A 75 15.56 -7.28 4.57
C PHE A 75 16.80 -7.51 5.45
N GLN A 76 16.59 -7.69 6.75
CA GLN A 76 17.58 -8.28 7.64
C GLN A 76 17.20 -9.74 7.87
N PRO A 77 17.99 -10.71 7.39
CA PRO A 77 17.86 -12.08 7.87
C PRO A 77 18.20 -12.11 9.37
N LEU A 78 17.38 -12.84 10.13
CA LEU A 78 17.65 -13.21 11.52
C LEU A 78 18.83 -14.19 11.59
#